data_AF-A0A1M6NS89-F1
#
_entry.id   AF-A0A1M6NS89-F1
#
_cell.length_a   1.000
_cell.length_b   1.000
_cell.length_c   1.000
_cell.angle_alpha   90.00
_cell.angle_beta   90.00
_cell.angle_gamma   90.00
#
_symmetry.space_group_name_H-M   'P 1'
#
loop_
_entity.id
_entity.type
_entity.pdbx_description
1 polymer ?
#
loop_
_entity_poly.entity_id
_entity_poly.type
_entity_poly.pdbx_seq_one_letter_code
_entity_poly.pdbx_strand_id
1 'polypeptide(L)'
;MKKRVLFAALVFAAPACLVSAQDAKVSVDMIGIGRMSCAHWRSTQEHQLEGTVWIYGFWTGLNYVAAASDQTQAKIDVAAIVAEVEKTCAQQTSQTLASAVWTTYLGSKR
;
A
#
# COMPACT_ATOMS: atom_id res chain seq x y z
N MET A 1 -69.67 -6.90 5.13
CA MET A 1 -68.71 -7.83 5.77
C MET A 1 -67.39 -7.79 5.00
N LYS A 2 -66.33 -7.16 5.54
CA LYS A 2 -65.00 -7.11 4.90
C LYS A 2 -64.13 -8.24 5.47
N LYS A 3 -63.80 -9.24 4.65
CA LYS A 3 -62.89 -10.33 5.03
C LYS A 3 -61.47 -9.78 5.18
N ARG A 4 -60.88 -9.93 6.37
CA ARG A 4 -59.47 -9.61 6.63
C ARG A 4 -58.63 -10.80 6.15
N VAL A 5 -57.80 -10.58 5.14
CA VAL A 5 -56.82 -11.57 4.68
C VAL A 5 -55.50 -11.24 5.37
N LEU A 6 -55.06 -12.12 6.26
CA LEU A 6 -53.76 -12.04 6.92
C LEU A 6 -52.71 -12.68 5.99
N PHE A 7 -51.80 -11.87 5.45
CA PHE A 7 -50.63 -12.37 4.73
C PHE A 7 -49.56 -12.75 5.76
N ALA A 8 -49.22 -14.04 5.82
CA ALA A 8 -48.09 -14.53 6.60
C ALA A 8 -46.79 -14.18 5.88
N ALA A 9 -45.90 -13.43 6.54
CA ALA A 9 -44.59 -13.10 6.01
C ALA A 9 -43.65 -14.31 6.14
N LEU A 10 -43.29 -14.93 5.02
CA LEU A 10 -42.23 -15.93 4.92
C LEU A 10 -40.88 -15.22 4.95
N VAL A 11 -40.18 -15.29 6.08
CA VAL A 11 -38.80 -14.80 6.21
C VAL A 11 -37.89 -15.84 5.58
N PHE A 12 -37.44 -15.59 4.35
CA PHE A 12 -36.36 -16.35 3.72
C PHE A 12 -35.03 -15.94 4.36
N ALA A 13 -34.50 -16.78 5.25
CA ALA A 13 -33.14 -16.65 5.74
C ALA A 13 -32.18 -17.08 4.63
N ALA A 14 -31.68 -16.13 3.83
CA ALA A 14 -30.58 -16.40 2.92
C ALA A 14 -29.31 -16.71 3.74
N PRO A 15 -28.57 -17.79 3.46
CA PRO A 15 -27.32 -18.05 4.13
C PRO A 15 -26.32 -16.97 3.70
N ALA A 16 -26.00 -16.06 4.61
CA ALA A 16 -24.90 -15.13 4.42
C ALA A 16 -23.61 -15.93 4.49
N CYS A 17 -23.09 -16.37 3.34
CA CYS A 17 -21.71 -16.81 3.23
C CYS A 17 -20.83 -15.62 3.58
N LEU A 18 -20.30 -15.60 4.80
CA LEU A 18 -19.21 -14.73 5.19
C LEU A 18 -17.97 -15.16 4.40
N VAL A 19 -17.84 -14.64 3.18
CA VAL A 19 -16.57 -14.70 2.46
C VAL A 19 -15.60 -13.83 3.25
N SER A 20 -14.80 -14.47 4.09
CA SER A 20 -13.60 -13.84 4.64
C SER A 20 -12.62 -13.71 3.48
N ALA A 21 -12.52 -12.52 2.91
CA ALA A 21 -11.40 -12.18 2.05
C ALA A 21 -10.15 -12.21 2.94
N GLN A 22 -9.45 -13.34 2.94
CA GLN A 22 -8.08 -13.38 3.41
C GLN A 22 -7.29 -12.57 2.38
N ASP A 23 -7.00 -11.30 2.69
CA ASP A 23 -5.98 -10.55 1.99
C ASP A 23 -4.72 -11.41 2.04
N ALA A 24 -4.41 -12.09 0.93
CA ALA A 24 -3.19 -12.84 0.80
C ALA A 24 -2.06 -11.81 0.95
N LYS A 25 -1.50 -11.73 2.15
CA LYS A 25 -0.46 -10.76 2.48
C LYS A 25 0.74 -11.09 1.61
N VAL A 26 0.90 -10.35 0.51
CA VAL A 26 2.07 -10.45 -0.36
C VAL A 26 3.28 -10.13 0.51
N SER A 27 4.00 -11.15 0.93
CA SER A 27 5.21 -11.03 1.72
C SER A 27 6.38 -10.96 0.76
N VAL A 28 6.92 -9.75 0.57
CA VAL A 28 8.13 -9.54 -0.20
C VAL A 28 9.32 -9.58 0.76
N ASP A 29 10.32 -10.42 0.48
CA ASP A 29 11.57 -10.36 1.22
C ASP A 29 12.33 -9.10 0.83
N MET A 30 12.45 -8.18 1.77
CA MET A 30 13.12 -6.91 1.57
C MET A 30 14.61 -7.08 1.89
N ILE A 31 15.47 -6.47 1.08
CA ILE A 31 16.93 -6.48 1.24
C ILE A 31 17.43 -5.04 1.41
N GLY A 32 18.51 -4.87 2.19
CA GLY A 32 19.15 -3.58 2.41
C GLY A 32 18.34 -2.63 3.31
N ILE A 33 18.63 -1.32 3.20
CA ILE A 33 18.02 -0.27 4.02
C ILE A 33 16.49 -0.21 3.95
N GLY A 34 15.85 -0.76 2.91
CA GLY A 34 14.40 -0.89 2.82
C GLY A 34 13.73 -1.65 3.98
N ARG A 35 14.47 -2.55 4.64
CA ARG A 35 14.02 -3.27 5.84
C ARG A 35 14.07 -2.43 7.11
N MET A 36 14.92 -1.40 7.11
CA MET A 36 15.15 -0.57 8.28
C MET A 36 14.01 0.43 8.45
N SER A 37 13.87 0.99 9.65
CA SER A 37 12.83 1.97 9.94
C SER A 37 13.09 3.31 9.23
N CYS A 38 12.03 4.06 8.98
CA CYS A 38 12.12 5.45 8.54
C CYS A 38 13.01 6.30 9.48
N ALA A 39 12.98 6.04 10.79
CA ALA A 39 13.88 6.68 11.74
C ALA A 39 15.36 6.38 11.45
N HIS A 40 15.69 5.13 11.12
CA HIS A 40 17.06 4.73 10.76
C HIS A 40 17.50 5.40 9.46
N TRP A 41 16.67 5.35 8.41
CA TRP A 41 16.98 6.02 7.14
C TRP A 41 17.31 7.50 7.32
N ARG A 42 16.58 8.19 8.20
CA ARG A 42 16.73 9.64 8.43
C ARG A 42 17.83 9.99 9.43
N SER A 43 18.51 9.03 10.05
CA SER A 43 19.40 9.29 11.19
C SER A 43 20.76 9.88 10.82
N THR A 44 21.27 9.58 9.62
CA THR A 44 22.57 10.08 9.15
C THR A 44 22.51 10.42 7.66
N GLN A 45 23.44 11.25 7.19
CA GLN A 45 23.57 11.57 5.76
C GLN A 45 23.88 10.32 4.93
N GLU A 46 24.68 9.40 5.47
CA GLU A 46 25.04 8.14 4.81
C GLU A 46 23.81 7.24 4.60
N HIS A 47 22.99 7.06 5.64
CA HIS A 47 21.74 6.33 5.51
C HIS A 47 20.79 7.01 4.52
N GLN A 48 20.71 8.34 4.52
CA GLN A 48 19.89 9.07 3.56
C GLN A 48 20.31 8.81 2.11
N LEU A 49 21.62 8.77 1.84
CA LEU A 49 22.16 8.47 0.52
C LEU A 49 21.89 7.02 0.10
N GLU A 50 22.15 6.05 0.98
CA GLU A 50 21.85 4.63 0.72
C GLU A 50 20.34 4.45 0.44
N GLY A 51 19.49 5.05 1.27
CA GLY A 51 18.05 4.99 1.13
C GLY A 51 17.56 5.66 -0.14
N THR A 52 18.18 6.75 -0.58
CA THR A 52 17.83 7.42 -1.85
C THR A 52 18.03 6.48 -3.05
N VAL A 53 19.18 5.82 -3.13
CA VAL A 53 19.46 4.85 -4.20
C VAL A 53 18.49 3.67 -4.13
N TRP A 54 18.24 3.16 -2.92
CA TRP A 54 17.30 2.07 -2.70
C TRP A 54 15.86 2.44 -3.11
N ILE A 55 15.38 3.62 -2.73
CA ILE A 55 14.04 4.14 -3.07
C ILE A 55 13.86 4.17 -4.59
N TYR A 56 14.83 4.67 -5.33
CA TYR A 56 14.75 4.71 -6.79
C TYR A 56 14.66 3.31 -7.40
N GLY A 57 15.52 2.39 -6.97
CA GLY A 57 15.49 1.00 -7.45
C GLY A 57 14.16 0.31 -7.14
N PHE A 58 13.64 0.48 -5.92
CA PHE A 58 12.36 -0.09 -5.51
C PHE A 58 11.21 0.52 -6.32
N TRP A 59 11.16 1.84 -6.49
CA TRP A 59 10.14 2.52 -7.30
C TRP A 59 10.15 2.05 -8.76
N THR A 60 11.33 1.88 -9.36
CA THR A 60 11.47 1.30 -10.70
C THR A 60 10.89 -0.12 -10.74
N GLY A 61 11.21 -0.96 -9.76
CA GLY A 61 10.63 -2.30 -9.64
C GLY A 61 9.11 -2.30 -9.55
N LEU A 62 8.53 -1.38 -8.77
CA LEU A 62 7.08 -1.21 -8.67
C LEU A 62 6.46 -0.78 -10.00
N ASN A 63 7.10 0.15 -10.72
CA ASN A 63 6.66 0.54 -12.07
C ASN A 63 6.77 -0.59 -13.09
N TYR A 64 7.81 -1.43 -12.99
CA TYR A 64 7.95 -2.61 -13.85
C TYR A 64 6.81 -3.61 -13.61
N VAL A 65 6.52 -3.94 -12.34
CA VAL A 65 5.41 -4.83 -11.98
C VAL A 65 4.07 -4.25 -12.42
N ALA A 66 3.86 -2.94 -12.24
CA ALA A 66 2.66 -2.26 -12.70
C ALA A 66 2.50 -2.39 -14.22
N ALA A 67 3.56 -2.11 -14.99
CA ALA A 67 3.55 -2.24 -16.44
C ALA A 67 3.28 -3.69 -16.90
N ALA A 68 3.92 -4.67 -16.25
CA ALA A 68 3.75 -6.09 -16.56
C ALA A 68 2.36 -6.65 -16.19
N SER A 69 1.60 -5.92 -15.36
CA SER A 69 0.28 -6.30 -14.88
C SER A 69 -0.84 -5.39 -15.42
N ASP A 70 -0.57 -4.63 -16.49
CA ASP A 70 -1.50 -3.66 -17.10
C ASP A 70 -2.08 -2.63 -16.10
N GLN A 71 -1.33 -2.30 -15.05
CA GLN A 71 -1.68 -1.26 -14.09
C GLN A 71 -1.00 0.07 -14.43
N THR A 72 -1.66 1.17 -14.06
CA THR A 72 -1.07 2.51 -14.14
C THR A 72 0.24 2.57 -13.33
N GLN A 73 1.28 3.11 -13.97
CA GLN A 73 2.57 3.40 -13.33
C GLN A 73 2.48 4.72 -12.57
N ALA A 74 3.21 4.84 -11.46
CA ALA A 74 3.35 6.12 -10.78
C ALA A 74 4.42 6.95 -11.51
N LYS A 75 3.96 7.89 -12.33
CA LYS A 75 4.81 8.83 -13.09
C LYS A 75 4.88 10.15 -12.34
N ILE A 76 5.85 10.28 -11.44
CA ILE A 76 6.18 11.53 -10.77
C ILE A 76 7.60 11.95 -11.13
N ASP A 77 7.93 13.22 -10.94
CA ASP A 77 9.30 13.71 -11.10
C ASP A 77 10.23 12.93 -10.17
N VAL A 78 11.34 12.43 -10.71
CA VAL A 78 12.38 11.71 -9.95
C VAL A 78 12.90 12.57 -8.79
N ALA A 79 12.97 13.89 -8.98
CA ALA A 79 13.35 14.83 -7.92
C ALA A 79 12.32 14.88 -6.77
N ALA A 80 11.05 14.57 -7.04
CA ALA A 80 9.98 14.61 -6.05
C ALA A 80 9.81 13.28 -5.27
N ILE A 81 10.21 12.13 -5.83
CA ILE A 81 10.01 10.81 -5.21
C ILE A 81 10.51 10.78 -3.77
N VAL A 82 11.78 11.11 -3.55
CA VAL A 82 12.42 10.98 -2.23
C VAL A 82 11.76 11.92 -1.21
N ALA A 83 11.40 13.14 -1.62
CA ALA A 83 10.74 14.11 -0.77
C ALA A 83 9.34 13.63 -0.33
N GLU A 84 8.56 13.02 -1.21
CA GLU A 84 7.25 12.45 -0.86
C GLU A 84 7.37 11.23 0.06
N VAL A 85 8.39 10.39 -0.17
CA VAL A 85 8.71 9.27 0.74
C VAL A 85 9.12 9.81 2.11
N GLU A 86 9.90 10.89 2.17
CA GLU A 86 10.30 11.51 3.43
C GLU A 86 9.09 12.04 4.20
N LYS A 87 8.15 12.72 3.54
CA LYS A 87 6.89 13.15 4.15
C LYS A 87 6.11 11.97 4.73
N THR A 88 6.02 10.87 3.99
CA THR A 88 5.36 9.64 4.45
C THR A 88 6.07 9.04 5.67
N CYS A 89 7.40 8.97 5.63
CA CYS A 89 8.23 8.51 6.74
C CYS A 89 8.13 9.39 7.99
N ALA A 90 7.93 10.70 7.83
CA ALA A 90 7.75 11.63 8.94
C ALA A 90 6.43 11.40 9.71
N GLN A 91 5.40 10.87 9.06
CA GLN A 91 4.11 10.55 9.71
C GLN A 91 4.20 9.33 10.62
N GLN A 92 5.04 8.35 10.29
CA GLN A 92 5.23 7.14 11.09
C GLN A 92 6.67 6.65 11.01
N THR A 93 7.50 7.07 11.96
CA THR A 93 8.95 6.84 11.92
C THR A 93 9.38 5.41 12.21
N SER A 94 8.52 4.61 12.84
CA SER A 94 8.78 3.21 13.17
C SER A 94 8.50 2.23 12.02
N GLN A 95 7.76 2.65 10.99
CA GLN A 95 7.50 1.80 9.83
C GLN A 95 8.78 1.59 9.01
N THR A 96 8.83 0.50 8.24
CA THR A 96 9.97 0.25 7.35
C THR A 96 10.00 1.24 6.19
N LEU A 97 11.19 1.57 5.69
CA LEU A 97 11.33 2.43 4.52
C LEU A 97 10.55 1.86 3.32
N ALA A 98 10.58 0.54 3.09
CA ALA A 98 9.83 -0.10 2.03
C ALA A 98 8.31 0.12 2.14
N SER A 99 7.76 0.07 3.35
CA SER A 99 6.33 0.34 3.61
C SER A 99 5.96 1.79 3.32
N ALA A 100 6.84 2.72 3.68
CA ALA A 100 6.65 4.13 3.36
C ALA A 100 6.67 4.35 1.84
N VAL A 101 7.66 3.80 1.12
CA VAL A 101 7.75 3.92 -0.35
C VAL A 101 6.52 3.31 -1.03
N TRP A 102 6.06 2.14 -0.59
CA TRP A 102 4.85 1.51 -1.12
C TRP A 102 3.61 2.39 -0.93
N THR A 103 3.43 2.95 0.27
CA THR A 103 2.32 3.87 0.57
C THR A 103 2.37 5.11 -0.32
N THR A 104 3.55 5.73 -0.45
CA THR A 104 3.76 6.89 -1.33
C THR A 104 3.43 6.54 -2.78
N TYR A 105 3.95 5.41 -3.28
CA TYR A 105 3.75 4.93 -4.64
C TYR A 105 2.27 4.73 -4.98
N LEU A 106 1.50 4.11 -4.08
CA LEU A 106 0.05 3.96 -4.25
C LEU A 106 -0.69 5.30 -4.28
N GLY A 107 -0.26 6.26 -3.44
CA GLY A 107 -0.80 7.62 -3.45
C GLY A 107 -0.55 8.35 -4.76
N SER A 108 0.60 8.10 -5.40
CA SER A 108 1.01 8.72 -6.68
C SER A 108 0.36 8.12 -7.93
N LYS A 109 -0.44 7.05 -7.80
CA LYS A 109 -1.21 6.47 -8.92
C LYS A 109 -2.62 7.05 -9.08
N ARG A 110 -3.08 7.86 -8.12
CA ARG A 110 -4.42 8.43 -8.12
C ARG A 110 -4.54 9.64 -9.03
#